data_AF-A0A7V6D0L7-F1
#
_entry.id   AF-A0A7V6D0L7-F1
#
_cell.length_a   1.000
_cell.length_b   1.000
_cell.length_c   1.000
_cell.angle_alpha   90.00
_cell.angle_beta   90.00
_cell.angle_gamma   90.00
#
_symmetry.space_group_name_H-M   'P 1'
#
loop_
_entity.id
_entity.type
_entity.pdbx_description
1 polymer ?
#
loop_
_entity_poly.entity_id
_entity_poly.type
_entity_poly.pdbx_seq_one_letter_code
_entity_poly.pdbx_strand_id
1 'polypeptide(L)'
;MSGGNQPILHSLSEFRYWELPGWKVVVARFCSIGLAVIMLAAGLWKCSDPIAAAERLHQALVPAALSLPLALVLGISETVSGVWLLLRRYQRWGAWLSVLLLIAFLVYIGINYDRLRGDECNCFPWIQRAVGPGFFVGDGIMLVMALVAARWSQPSEGVRGATLIAGAVVVFALVSLGVSITQSGARRSPEAITVAGQTVSLQQGRFFIYFFDPECTHCLFAAQDLRELRWAPDVRIVGVPTERPELAGQFLEAAGWSIPLSPDVQKLRAVYHFGDPPYAVGIVDGRTAFELRSFEGDNARRVLIEHSFVAQGPPVNP
;
A
#
# COMPACT_ATOMS: atom_id res chain seq x y z
N MET A 1 -28.63 35.42 47.02
CA MET A 1 -29.53 34.53 46.27
C MET A 1 -29.12 34.58 44.82
N SER A 2 -28.39 33.58 44.35
CA SER A 2 -27.91 33.44 42.98
C SER A 2 -28.43 32.11 42.44
N GLY A 3 -29.13 32.14 41.33
CA GLY A 3 -29.75 30.96 40.71
C GLY A 3 -30.04 31.24 39.25
N GLY A 4 -28.98 31.42 38.47
CA GLY A 4 -29.03 31.68 37.03
C GLY A 4 -28.95 30.39 36.21
N ASN A 5 -30.02 30.14 35.45
CA ASN A 5 -30.10 29.67 34.06
C ASN A 5 -29.09 28.65 33.48
N GLN A 6 -29.67 27.52 33.04
CA GLN A 6 -29.47 26.69 31.82
C GLN A 6 -29.51 25.19 32.18
N PRO A 7 -30.17 24.29 31.40
CA PRO A 7 -30.04 24.23 29.94
C PRO A 7 -31.34 23.90 29.16
N ILE A 8 -31.71 24.75 28.19
CA ILE A 8 -32.79 24.47 27.21
C ILE A 8 -32.21 23.93 25.88
N LEU A 9 -30.89 23.92 25.70
CA LEU A 9 -30.26 23.56 24.42
C LEU A 9 -30.14 22.04 24.14
N HIS A 10 -30.44 21.17 25.11
CA HIS A 10 -30.32 19.72 24.92
C HIS A 10 -31.58 19.05 24.33
N SER A 11 -32.75 19.69 24.38
CA SER A 11 -34.00 19.08 23.90
C SER A 11 -34.21 19.20 22.38
N LEU A 12 -33.66 20.24 21.74
CA LEU A 12 -33.89 20.50 20.31
C LEU A 12 -33.24 19.48 19.36
N SER A 13 -32.20 18.76 19.81
CA SER A 13 -31.59 17.67 19.03
C SER A 13 -32.33 16.35 19.17
N GLU A 14 -32.99 16.09 20.30
CA GLU A 14 -33.78 14.86 20.50
C GLU A 14 -35.08 14.86 19.69
N PHE A 15 -35.78 16.00 19.61
CA PHE A 15 -37.06 16.08 18.89
C PHE A 15 -36.97 15.87 17.37
N ARG A 16 -35.80 15.99 16.74
CA ARG A 16 -35.68 15.91 15.26
C ARG A 16 -35.55 14.48 14.71
N TYR A 17 -35.27 13.47 15.54
CA TYR A 17 -35.05 12.09 15.06
C TYR A 17 -36.29 11.20 15.07
N TRP A 18 -37.35 11.58 15.79
CA TRP A 18 -38.62 10.83 15.84
C TRP A 18 -39.57 11.06 14.67
N GLU A 19 -39.19 11.87 13.68
CA GLU A 19 -40.00 12.11 12.49
C GLU A 19 -39.49 11.43 11.21
N LEU A 20 -38.40 10.66 11.27
CA LEU A 20 -37.92 9.93 10.08
C LEU A 20 -38.81 8.70 9.84
N PRO A 21 -39.42 8.56 8.64
CA PRO A 21 -40.15 7.35 8.27
C PRO A 21 -39.27 6.10 8.46
N GLY A 22 -39.84 5.03 9.01
CA GLY A 22 -39.09 3.80 9.35
C GLY A 22 -38.28 3.22 8.19
N TRP A 23 -38.75 3.35 6.95
CA TRP A 23 -38.02 2.89 5.76
C TRP A 23 -36.68 3.62 5.56
N LYS A 24 -36.57 4.91 5.90
CA LYS A 24 -35.31 5.67 5.78
C LYS A 24 -34.26 5.15 6.75
N VAL A 25 -34.69 4.77 7.96
CA VAL A 25 -33.82 4.18 8.99
C VAL A 25 -33.30 2.83 8.53
N VAL A 26 -34.18 2.00 7.96
CA VAL A 26 -33.80 0.68 7.41
C VAL A 26 -32.81 0.82 6.26
N VAL A 27 -33.09 1.69 5.28
CA VAL A 27 -32.20 1.94 4.14
C VAL A 27 -30.84 2.46 4.61
N ALA A 28 -30.81 3.47 5.49
CA ALA A 28 -29.57 4.01 6.03
C ALA A 28 -28.74 2.93 6.76
N ARG A 29 -29.40 2.00 7.46
CA ARG A 29 -28.72 0.90 8.15
C ARG A 29 -28.10 -0.09 7.17
N PHE A 30 -28.82 -0.49 6.13
CA PHE A 30 -28.26 -1.36 5.09
C PHE A 30 -27.07 -0.70 4.37
N CYS A 31 -27.20 0.58 3.99
CA CYS A 31 -26.12 1.34 3.37
C CYS A 31 -24.89 1.41 4.29
N SER A 32 -25.07 1.70 5.58
CA SER A 32 -23.94 1.77 6.52
C SER A 32 -23.29 0.43 6.79
N ILE A 33 -24.05 -0.67 6.88
CA ILE A 33 -23.46 -2.00 7.06
C ILE A 33 -22.64 -2.39 5.82
N GLY A 34 -23.21 -2.22 4.62
CA GLY A 34 -22.49 -2.52 3.38
C GLY A 34 -21.22 -1.69 3.25
N LEU A 35 -21.30 -0.39 3.50
CA LEU A 35 -20.15 0.50 3.45
C LEU A 35 -19.11 0.17 4.55
N ALA A 36 -19.56 -0.20 5.74
CA ALA A 36 -18.66 -0.58 6.83
C ALA A 36 -17.83 -1.82 6.48
N VAL A 37 -18.44 -2.85 5.89
CA VAL A 37 -17.73 -4.06 5.47
C VAL A 37 -16.66 -3.72 4.44
N ILE A 38 -16.98 -2.89 3.45
CA ILE A 38 -16.04 -2.49 2.41
C ILE A 38 -14.88 -1.66 3.00
N MET A 39 -15.20 -0.65 3.82
CA MET A 39 -14.20 0.22 4.45
C MET A 39 -13.29 -0.55 5.42
N LEU A 40 -13.83 -1.50 6.19
CA LEU A 40 -13.03 -2.35 7.06
C LEU A 40 -12.12 -3.29 6.28
N ALA A 41 -12.63 -3.93 5.23
CA ALA A 41 -11.82 -4.82 4.40
C ALA A 41 -10.66 -4.06 3.74
N ALA A 42 -10.92 -2.86 3.21
CA ALA A 42 -9.90 -1.99 2.63
C ALA A 42 -8.89 -1.53 3.68
N GLY A 43 -9.38 -0.97 4.78
CA GLY A 43 -8.55 -0.36 5.82
C GLY A 43 -7.70 -1.37 6.58
N LEU A 44 -8.27 -2.54 6.94
CA LEU A 44 -7.53 -3.59 7.64
C LEU A 44 -6.39 -4.14 6.79
N TRP A 45 -6.62 -4.33 5.49
CA TRP A 45 -5.55 -4.74 4.59
C TRP A 45 -4.40 -3.71 4.56
N LYS A 46 -4.72 -2.42 4.36
CA LYS A 46 -3.72 -1.34 4.37
C LYS A 46 -2.98 -1.22 5.71
N CYS A 47 -3.66 -1.45 6.83
CA CYS A 47 -3.04 -1.45 8.15
C CYS A 47 -2.16 -2.67 8.39
N SER A 48 -2.53 -3.84 7.83
CA SER A 48 -1.77 -5.09 8.00
C SER A 48 -0.48 -5.10 7.18
N ASP A 49 -0.51 -4.54 5.97
CA ASP A 49 0.66 -4.42 5.09
C ASP A 49 0.75 -2.99 4.51
N PRO A 50 1.23 -2.03 5.32
CA PRO A 50 1.34 -0.64 4.90
C PRO A 50 2.39 -0.43 3.80
N ILE A 51 3.35 -1.34 3.67
CA ILE A 51 4.41 -1.25 2.65
C ILE A 51 3.83 -1.60 1.27
N ALA A 52 3.10 -2.71 1.15
CA ALA A 52 2.41 -3.05 -0.09
C ALA A 52 1.37 -1.99 -0.48
N ALA A 53 0.65 -1.42 0.49
CA ALA A 53 -0.28 -0.33 0.24
C ALA A 53 0.43 0.95 -0.27
N ALA A 54 1.60 1.27 0.26
CA ALA A 54 2.42 2.39 -0.20
C ALA A 54 2.90 2.19 -1.64
N GLU A 55 3.29 0.97 -2.01
CA GLU A 55 3.72 0.64 -3.36
C GLU A 55 2.60 0.86 -4.38
N ARG A 56 1.38 0.44 -4.06
CA ARG A 56 0.21 0.72 -4.91
C ARG A 56 -0.14 2.21 -5.02
N LEU A 57 0.05 2.98 -3.95
CA LEU A 57 -0.10 4.44 -4.02
C LEU A 57 0.98 5.05 -4.91
N HIS A 58 2.21 4.54 -4.84
CA HIS A 58 3.30 5.02 -5.66
C HIS A 58 3.04 4.76 -7.15
N GLN A 59 2.59 3.55 -7.49
CA GLN A 59 2.12 3.20 -8.83
C GLN A 59 0.95 4.08 -9.27
N ALA A 60 0.09 4.52 -8.34
CA ALA A 60 -0.97 5.47 -8.61
C ALA A 60 -0.50 6.94 -8.72
N LEU A 61 0.79 7.18 -9.00
CA LEU A 61 1.43 8.49 -9.17
C LEU A 61 1.55 9.33 -7.89
N VAL A 62 1.50 8.70 -6.71
CA VAL A 62 1.87 9.36 -5.45
C VAL A 62 3.40 9.35 -5.33
N PRO A 63 4.04 10.50 -5.02
CA PRO A 63 5.48 10.54 -4.80
C PRO A 63 5.93 9.57 -3.71
N ALA A 64 7.02 8.84 -3.93
CA ALA A 64 7.51 7.79 -3.02
C ALA A 64 7.64 8.26 -1.55
N ALA A 65 8.05 9.51 -1.33
CA ALA A 65 8.18 10.10 0.01
C ALA A 65 6.84 10.22 0.77
N LEU A 66 5.72 10.34 0.05
CA LEU A 66 4.38 10.47 0.60
C LEU A 66 3.59 9.17 0.60
N SER A 67 4.00 8.17 -0.18
CA SER A 67 3.25 6.93 -0.35
C SER A 67 3.05 6.15 0.95
N LEU A 68 4.11 6.00 1.76
CA LEU A 68 4.00 5.31 3.05
C LEU A 68 3.14 6.05 4.09
N PRO A 69 3.37 7.35 4.40
CA PRO A 69 2.52 8.05 5.35
C PRO A 69 1.07 8.15 4.87
N LEU A 70 0.84 8.32 3.56
CA LEU A 70 -0.51 8.36 3.01
C LEU A 70 -1.20 7.00 3.08
N ALA A 71 -0.50 5.89 2.80
CA ALA A 71 -1.03 4.54 2.96
C ALA A 71 -1.51 4.29 4.40
N LEU A 72 -0.70 4.70 5.38
CA LEU A 72 -1.03 4.56 6.80
C LEU A 72 -2.24 5.42 7.19
N VAL A 73 -2.26 6.70 6.79
CA VAL A 73 -3.38 7.62 7.08
C VAL A 73 -4.67 7.12 6.44
N LEU A 74 -4.63 6.66 5.19
CA LEU A 74 -5.78 6.09 4.50
C LEU A 74 -6.27 4.81 5.19
N GLY A 75 -5.37 3.87 5.50
CA GLY A 75 -5.72 2.63 6.19
C GLY A 75 -6.36 2.86 7.55
N ILE A 76 -5.80 3.77 8.36
CA ILE A 76 -6.37 4.17 9.66
C ILE A 76 -7.75 4.82 9.45
N SER A 77 -7.86 5.77 8.52
CA SER A 77 -9.11 6.51 8.31
C SER A 77 -10.24 5.61 7.80
N GLU A 78 -9.95 4.70 6.88
CA GLU A 78 -10.89 3.69 6.37
C GLU A 78 -11.32 2.73 7.49
N THR A 79 -10.37 2.23 8.29
CA THR A 79 -10.67 1.31 9.40
C THR A 79 -11.53 2.00 10.46
N VAL A 80 -11.16 3.21 10.88
CA VAL A 80 -11.94 4.02 11.85
C VAL A 80 -13.33 4.30 11.30
N SER A 81 -13.42 4.72 10.03
CA SER A 81 -14.70 4.98 9.36
C SER A 81 -15.58 3.72 9.38
N GLY A 82 -15.02 2.56 9.05
CA GLY A 82 -15.73 1.29 9.05
C GLY A 82 -16.23 0.87 10.43
N VAL A 83 -15.39 0.99 11.48
CA VAL A 83 -15.81 0.69 12.85
C VAL A 83 -16.91 1.65 13.32
N TRP A 84 -16.77 2.95 13.02
CA TRP A 84 -17.77 3.95 13.39
C TRP A 84 -19.11 3.73 12.67
N LEU A 85 -19.10 3.28 11.41
CA LEU A 85 -20.33 2.93 10.67
C LEU A 85 -21.07 1.72 11.27
N LEU A 86 -20.36 0.73 11.82
CA LEU A 86 -20.99 -0.42 12.48
C LEU A 86 -21.71 -0.01 13.76
N LEU A 87 -21.07 0.86 14.55
CA LEU A 87 -21.56 1.34 15.84
C LEU A 87 -22.61 2.43 15.64
N ARG A 88 -23.88 2.13 15.94
CA ARG A 88 -25.01 3.08 15.79
C ARG A 88 -24.74 4.46 16.41
N ARG A 89 -24.00 4.50 17.52
CA ARG A 89 -23.62 5.72 18.24
C ARG A 89 -22.65 6.63 17.46
N TYR A 90 -21.81 6.10 16.58
CA TYR A 90 -20.80 6.86 15.82
C TYR A 90 -21.06 6.87 14.31
N GLN A 91 -22.19 6.30 13.89
CA GLN A 91 -22.50 6.04 12.49
C GLN A 91 -22.42 7.29 11.60
N ARG A 92 -22.89 8.44 12.10
CA ARG A 92 -22.87 9.69 11.32
C ARG A 92 -21.46 10.23 11.10
N TRP A 93 -20.60 10.17 12.11
CA TRP A 93 -19.19 10.55 11.97
C TRP A 93 -18.46 9.61 11.00
N GLY A 94 -18.69 8.31 11.12
CA GLY A 94 -18.14 7.32 10.16
C GLY A 94 -18.61 7.59 8.73
N ALA A 95 -19.90 7.87 8.53
CA ALA A 95 -20.44 8.15 7.20
C ALA A 95 -19.85 9.42 6.57
N TRP A 96 -19.69 10.51 7.34
CA TRP A 96 -19.05 11.73 6.83
C TRP A 96 -17.57 11.53 6.51
N LEU A 97 -16.86 10.75 7.34
CA LEU A 97 -15.47 10.39 7.05
C LEU A 97 -15.36 9.57 5.75
N SER A 98 -16.25 8.59 5.54
CA SER A 98 -16.33 7.84 4.28
C SER A 98 -16.61 8.74 3.07
N VAL A 99 -17.54 9.69 3.19
CA VAL A 99 -17.84 10.67 2.12
C VAL A 99 -16.59 11.45 1.76
N LEU A 100 -15.86 11.97 2.77
CA LEU A 100 -14.64 12.73 2.56
C LEU A 100 -13.56 11.90 1.85
N LEU A 101 -13.32 10.67 2.31
CA LEU A 101 -12.33 9.76 1.72
C LEU A 101 -12.68 9.41 0.26
N LEU A 102 -13.94 9.07 -0.01
CA LEU A 102 -14.41 8.73 -1.36
C LEU A 102 -14.32 9.92 -2.32
N ILE A 103 -14.69 11.13 -1.87
CA ILE A 103 -14.55 12.33 -2.70
C ILE A 103 -13.08 12.62 -3.00
N ALA A 104 -12.20 12.58 -1.99
CA ALA A 104 -10.77 12.80 -2.18
C ALA A 104 -10.17 11.80 -3.18
N PHE A 105 -10.55 10.52 -3.05
CA PHE A 105 -10.15 9.46 -3.95
C PHE A 105 -10.65 9.67 -5.39
N LEU A 106 -11.95 9.92 -5.56
CA LEU A 106 -12.56 10.16 -6.87
C LEU A 106 -11.97 11.38 -7.58
N VAL A 107 -11.73 12.47 -6.85
CA VAL A 107 -11.10 13.68 -7.38
C VAL A 107 -9.66 13.40 -7.80
N TYR A 108 -8.88 12.70 -6.98
CA TYR A 108 -7.49 12.36 -7.28
C TYR A 108 -7.36 11.51 -8.54
N ILE A 109 -8.13 10.43 -8.63
CA ILE A 109 -8.15 9.55 -9.82
C ILE A 109 -8.71 10.30 -11.03
N GLY A 110 -9.73 11.16 -10.85
CA GLY A 110 -10.27 11.99 -11.92
C GLY A 110 -9.26 12.97 -12.52
N ILE A 111 -8.43 13.61 -11.68
CA ILE A 111 -7.36 14.52 -12.14
C ILE A 111 -6.26 13.77 -12.90
N ASN A 112 -5.94 12.54 -12.47
CA ASN A 112 -4.90 11.71 -13.06
C ASN A 112 -5.44 10.67 -14.06
N TYR A 113 -6.70 10.81 -14.50
CA TYR A 113 -7.39 9.77 -15.26
C TYR A 113 -6.66 9.40 -16.55
N ASP A 114 -6.17 10.38 -17.30
CA ASP A 114 -5.49 10.13 -18.57
C ASP A 114 -4.18 9.37 -18.41
N ARG A 115 -3.52 9.48 -17.26
CA ARG A 115 -2.27 8.78 -16.97
C ARG A 115 -2.48 7.39 -16.37
N LEU A 116 -3.54 7.22 -15.59
CA LEU A 116 -3.85 5.98 -14.88
C LEU A 116 -4.77 5.04 -15.67
N ARG A 117 -5.27 5.48 -16.84
CA ARG A 117 -6.22 4.69 -17.64
C ARG A 117 -5.54 3.44 -18.20
N GLY A 118 -5.97 2.28 -17.70
CA GLY A 118 -5.41 0.98 -18.07
C GLY A 118 -4.54 0.38 -16.96
N ASP A 119 -4.17 1.16 -15.96
CA ASP A 119 -3.38 0.69 -14.83
C ASP A 119 -4.26 0.02 -13.76
N GLU A 120 -3.66 -0.90 -13.01
CA GLU A 120 -4.28 -1.65 -11.92
C GLU A 120 -4.20 -0.89 -10.58
N CYS A 121 -4.87 0.26 -10.47
CA CYS A 121 -4.92 1.03 -9.21
C CYS A 121 -5.90 0.40 -8.20
N ASN A 122 -5.55 -0.76 -7.62
CA ASN A 122 -6.45 -1.52 -6.75
C ASN A 122 -6.23 -1.29 -5.24
N CYS A 123 -7.20 -0.62 -4.61
CA CYS A 123 -7.29 -0.49 -3.15
C CYS A 123 -7.60 -1.81 -2.42
N PHE A 124 -8.02 -2.85 -3.14
CA PHE A 124 -8.30 -4.19 -2.62
C PHE A 124 -7.34 -5.20 -3.26
N PRO A 125 -6.62 -6.02 -2.48
CA PRO A 125 -5.66 -6.98 -3.04
C PRO A 125 -6.31 -8.15 -3.79
N TRP A 126 -7.63 -8.34 -3.67
CA TRP A 126 -8.35 -9.51 -4.19
C TRP A 126 -9.12 -9.25 -5.49
N ILE A 127 -9.20 -7.99 -5.96
CA ILE A 127 -10.03 -7.63 -7.11
C ILE A 127 -9.21 -6.76 -8.05
N GLN A 128 -8.86 -7.31 -9.21
CA GLN A 128 -8.23 -6.56 -10.29
C GLN A 128 -9.28 -5.71 -11.01
N ARG A 129 -9.27 -4.39 -10.79
CA ARG A 129 -10.08 -3.44 -11.54
C ARG A 129 -9.17 -2.43 -12.22
N ALA A 130 -9.12 -2.48 -13.54
CA ALA A 130 -8.51 -1.41 -14.31
C ALA A 130 -9.28 -0.10 -14.10
N VAL A 131 -8.57 1.03 -14.09
CA VAL A 131 -9.18 2.36 -14.00
C VAL A 131 -9.99 2.63 -15.28
N GLY A 132 -11.31 2.45 -15.20
CA GLY A 132 -12.24 2.63 -16.31
C GLY A 132 -13.60 3.20 -15.85
N PRO A 133 -14.55 3.42 -16.75
CA PRO A 133 -15.86 3.99 -16.39
C PRO A 133 -16.60 3.19 -15.30
N GLY A 134 -16.44 1.86 -15.29
CA GLY A 134 -17.04 0.99 -14.27
C GLY A 134 -16.51 1.22 -12.85
N PHE A 135 -15.26 1.69 -12.71
CA PHE A 135 -14.66 2.05 -11.42
C PHE A 135 -15.41 3.25 -10.80
N PHE A 136 -15.58 4.33 -11.57
CA PHE A 136 -16.31 5.52 -11.11
C PHE A 136 -17.77 5.23 -10.73
N VAL A 137 -18.41 4.27 -11.41
CA VAL A 137 -19.77 3.84 -11.05
C VAL A 137 -19.78 3.13 -9.70
N GLY A 138 -18.83 2.22 -9.45
CA GLY A 138 -18.72 1.51 -8.17
C GLY A 138 -18.50 2.46 -6.99
N ASP A 139 -17.49 3.32 -7.09
CA ASP A 139 -17.16 4.31 -6.06
C ASP A 139 -18.26 5.39 -5.94
N GLY A 140 -18.92 5.74 -7.04
CA GLY A 140 -20.09 6.62 -7.04
C GLY A 140 -21.28 6.04 -6.28
N ILE A 141 -21.57 4.74 -6.44
CA ILE A 141 -22.60 4.05 -5.64
C ILE A 141 -22.23 4.07 -4.16
N MET A 142 -20.97 3.77 -3.83
CA MET A 142 -20.49 3.83 -2.44
C MET A 142 -20.63 5.23 -1.85
N LEU A 143 -20.35 6.28 -2.63
CA LEU A 143 -20.52 7.67 -2.22
C LEU A 143 -21.98 8.01 -1.96
N VAL A 144 -22.90 7.59 -2.83
CA VAL A 144 -24.35 7.76 -2.62
C VAL A 144 -24.79 7.04 -1.36
N MET A 145 -24.36 5.80 -1.14
CA MET A 145 -24.64 5.06 0.10
C MET A 145 -24.12 5.80 1.33
N ALA A 146 -22.91 6.37 1.26
CA ALA A 146 -22.30 7.13 2.34
C ALA A 146 -23.08 8.42 2.64
N LEU A 147 -23.53 9.15 1.62
CA LEU A 147 -24.35 10.35 1.77
C LEU A 147 -25.73 10.04 2.37
N VAL A 148 -26.37 8.96 1.90
CA VAL A 148 -27.65 8.47 2.45
C VAL A 148 -27.48 8.11 3.93
N ALA A 149 -26.43 7.36 4.25
CA ALA A 149 -26.08 7.04 5.64
C ALA A 149 -25.84 8.31 6.47
N ALA A 150 -25.00 9.24 6.01
CA ALA A 150 -24.64 10.46 6.74
C ALA A 150 -25.84 11.39 6.98
N ARG A 151 -26.79 11.41 6.05
CA ARG A 151 -27.96 12.30 6.10
C ARG A 151 -29.09 11.78 6.96
N TRP A 152 -29.25 10.45 7.06
CA TRP A 152 -30.38 9.80 7.74
C TRP A 152 -29.98 9.05 9.02
N SER A 153 -28.69 8.91 9.34
CA SER A 153 -28.22 8.33 10.61
C SER A 153 -28.41 9.26 11.81
N GLN A 154 -28.57 8.68 13.01
CA GLN A 154 -28.62 9.39 14.30
C GLN A 154 -27.36 10.27 14.53
N PRO A 155 -27.46 11.40 15.26
CA PRO A 155 -26.27 12.20 15.57
C PRO A 155 -25.32 11.35 16.38
N SER A 156 -24.03 11.60 16.18
CA SER A 156 -23.04 10.88 16.98
C SER A 156 -22.88 11.52 18.35
N GLU A 157 -22.75 10.68 19.36
CA GLU A 157 -22.61 11.09 20.75
C GLU A 157 -21.37 10.46 21.37
N GLY A 158 -20.72 11.13 22.33
CA GLY A 158 -19.64 10.52 23.14
C GLY A 158 -18.28 10.51 22.46
N VAL A 159 -17.70 11.69 22.26
CA VAL A 159 -16.37 11.89 21.64
C VAL A 159 -15.28 11.01 22.25
N ARG A 160 -15.30 10.83 23.58
CA ARG A 160 -14.29 10.02 24.32
C ARG A 160 -14.21 8.58 23.81
N GLY A 161 -15.35 7.94 23.55
CA GLY A 161 -15.37 6.56 23.07
C GLY A 161 -14.91 6.48 21.61
N ALA A 162 -15.30 7.45 20.77
CA ALA A 162 -14.84 7.55 19.39
C ALA A 162 -13.31 7.73 19.31
N THR A 163 -12.73 8.59 20.16
CA THR A 163 -11.27 8.81 20.22
C THR A 163 -10.52 7.60 20.75
N LEU A 164 -11.08 6.84 21.69
CA LEU A 164 -10.47 5.59 22.17
C LEU A 164 -10.38 4.54 21.05
N ILE A 165 -11.44 4.40 20.26
CA ILE A 165 -11.45 3.49 19.10
C ILE A 165 -10.41 3.93 18.07
N ALA A 166 -10.38 5.22 17.71
CA ALA A 166 -9.39 5.75 16.78
C ALA A 166 -7.96 5.53 17.29
N GLY A 167 -7.70 5.79 18.58
CA GLY A 167 -6.41 5.54 19.21
C GLY A 167 -5.99 4.06 19.15
N ALA A 168 -6.91 3.13 19.40
CA ALA A 168 -6.63 1.70 19.29
C ALA A 168 -6.25 1.28 17.86
N VAL A 169 -6.95 1.81 16.85
CA VAL A 169 -6.62 1.55 15.42
C VAL A 169 -5.25 2.13 15.07
N VAL A 170 -4.93 3.35 15.52
CA VAL A 170 -3.62 3.97 15.30
C VAL A 170 -2.50 3.11 15.91
N VAL A 171 -2.67 2.67 17.16
CA VAL A 171 -1.69 1.80 17.83
C VAL A 171 -1.52 0.49 17.06
N PHE A 172 -2.61 -0.15 16.65
CA PHE A 172 -2.56 -1.38 15.85
C PHE A 172 -1.79 -1.17 14.54
N ALA A 173 -2.08 -0.11 13.80
CA ALA A 173 -1.43 0.19 12.53
C ALA A 173 0.08 0.48 12.70
N LEU A 174 0.46 1.22 13.74
CA LEU A 174 1.86 1.50 14.05
C LEU A 174 2.63 0.25 14.50
N VAL A 175 2.00 -0.61 15.31
CA VAL A 175 2.59 -1.90 15.71
C VAL A 175 2.78 -2.79 14.48
N SER A 176 1.77 -2.87 13.60
CA SER A 176 1.87 -3.65 12.35
C SER A 176 3.00 -3.15 11.48
N LEU A 177 3.12 -1.83 11.28
CA LEU A 177 4.24 -1.22 10.57
C LEU A 177 5.60 -1.58 11.18
N GLY A 178 5.73 -1.48 12.51
CA GLY A 178 6.97 -1.85 13.21
C GLY A 178 7.32 -3.32 13.03
N VAL A 179 6.32 -4.21 13.07
CA VAL A 179 6.51 -5.64 12.80
C VAL A 179 6.95 -5.87 11.35
N SER A 180 6.31 -5.23 10.37
CA SER A 180 6.69 -5.35 8.96
C SER A 180 8.14 -4.92 8.72
N ILE A 181 8.56 -3.78 9.27
CA ILE A 181 9.94 -3.28 9.15
C ILE A 181 10.95 -4.25 9.77
N THR A 182 10.65 -4.80 10.95
CA THR A 182 11.56 -5.74 11.63
C THR A 182 11.64 -7.10 10.95
N GLN A 183 10.53 -7.59 10.37
CA GLN A 183 10.51 -8.87 9.66
C GLN A 183 11.25 -8.82 8.32
N SER A 184 11.20 -7.70 7.60
CA SER A 184 11.92 -7.54 6.33
C SER A 184 13.45 -7.67 6.51
N GLY A 185 14.02 -7.12 7.59
CA GLY A 185 15.47 -7.19 7.86
C GLY A 185 15.96 -8.51 8.51
N ALA A 186 15.06 -9.42 8.89
CA ALA A 186 15.42 -10.64 9.63
C ALA A 186 15.14 -11.94 8.84
N ARG A 187 14.62 -11.85 7.61
CA ARG A 187 14.22 -13.02 6.84
C ARG A 187 15.43 -13.82 6.38
N ARG A 188 15.46 -15.12 6.69
CA ARG A 188 16.47 -16.04 6.18
C ARG A 188 16.20 -16.34 4.71
N SER A 189 17.25 -16.17 3.92
CA SER A 189 17.28 -16.50 2.50
C SER A 189 17.27 -18.01 2.32
N PRO A 190 16.79 -18.52 1.17
CA PRO A 190 16.90 -19.95 0.87
C PRO A 190 18.37 -20.38 0.89
N GLU A 191 18.64 -21.64 1.22
CA GLU A 191 20.03 -22.13 1.39
C GLU A 191 20.89 -21.92 0.14
N ALA A 192 20.31 -22.16 -1.03
CA ALA A 192 20.98 -22.00 -2.31
C ALA A 192 19.99 -21.63 -3.42
N ILE A 193 20.51 -21.06 -4.50
CA ILE A 193 19.79 -20.81 -5.75
C ILE A 193 20.60 -21.30 -6.95
N THR A 194 19.93 -21.61 -8.05
CA THR A 194 20.57 -21.93 -9.32
C THR A 194 20.88 -20.65 -10.07
N VAL A 195 22.15 -20.42 -10.41
CA VAL A 195 22.64 -19.25 -11.13
C VAL A 195 23.45 -19.75 -12.33
N ALA A 196 23.01 -19.43 -13.55
CA ALA A 196 23.64 -19.92 -14.79
C ALA A 196 23.87 -21.45 -14.81
N GLY A 197 22.91 -22.22 -14.28
CA GLY A 197 22.97 -23.68 -14.21
C GLY A 197 23.80 -24.26 -13.07
N GLN A 198 24.43 -23.44 -12.24
CA GLN A 198 25.18 -23.88 -11.06
C GLN A 198 24.42 -23.57 -9.77
N THR A 199 24.44 -24.48 -8.80
CA THR A 199 23.85 -24.25 -7.48
C THR A 199 24.81 -23.43 -6.63
N VAL A 200 24.38 -22.24 -6.24
CA VAL A 200 25.15 -21.28 -5.44
C VAL A 200 24.50 -21.10 -4.07
N SER A 201 25.26 -21.32 -3.00
CA SER A 201 24.80 -21.07 -1.63
C SER A 201 24.64 -19.58 -1.37
N LEU A 202 23.51 -19.18 -0.79
CA LEU A 202 23.26 -17.80 -0.34
C LEU A 202 23.70 -17.58 1.12
N GLN A 203 24.17 -18.63 1.81
CA GLN A 203 24.50 -18.59 3.23
C GLN A 203 25.82 -17.87 3.55
N GLN A 204 26.65 -17.63 2.54
CA GLN A 204 27.95 -16.98 2.71
C GLN A 204 28.17 -15.94 1.62
N GLY A 205 28.58 -14.74 2.02
CA GLY A 205 28.84 -13.63 1.12
C GLY A 205 27.63 -12.75 0.87
N ARG A 206 27.75 -11.86 -0.12
CA ARG A 206 26.79 -10.79 -0.37
C ARG A 206 26.16 -10.95 -1.74
N PHE A 207 24.84 -11.00 -1.77
CA PHE A 207 24.08 -11.17 -3.01
C PHE A 207 23.11 -10.03 -3.18
N PHE A 208 23.04 -9.49 -4.40
CA PHE A 208 21.99 -8.59 -4.83
C PHE A 208 21.12 -9.33 -5.84
N ILE A 209 19.88 -9.64 -5.47
CA ILE A 209 18.94 -10.35 -6.32
C ILE A 209 17.96 -9.33 -6.88
N TYR A 210 17.93 -9.17 -8.20
CA TYR A 210 17.04 -8.26 -8.91
C TYR A 210 15.93 -9.04 -9.62
N PHE A 211 14.69 -8.79 -9.23
CA PHE A 211 13.48 -9.38 -9.78
C PHE A 211 12.85 -8.43 -10.79
N PHE A 212 12.60 -8.90 -12.00
CA PHE A 212 12.11 -8.08 -13.09
C PHE A 212 11.14 -8.81 -14.01
N ASP A 213 10.23 -8.07 -14.61
CA ASP A 213 9.45 -8.54 -15.76
C ASP A 213 10.11 -8.01 -17.04
N PRO A 214 10.51 -8.88 -18.00
CA PRO A 214 11.10 -8.48 -19.28
C PRO A 214 10.24 -7.51 -20.11
N GLU A 215 8.92 -7.53 -19.93
CA GLU A 215 7.99 -6.66 -20.67
C GLU A 215 7.72 -5.33 -19.96
N CYS A 216 8.21 -5.17 -18.72
CA CYS A 216 7.99 -3.97 -17.93
C CYS A 216 9.04 -2.89 -18.22
N THR A 217 8.59 -1.75 -18.75
CA THR A 217 9.45 -0.60 -19.03
C THR A 217 10.08 -0.01 -17.76
N HIS A 218 9.38 -0.02 -16.61
CA HIS A 218 9.96 0.42 -15.34
C HIS A 218 11.09 -0.49 -14.87
N CYS A 219 11.00 -1.81 -15.13
CA CYS A 219 12.10 -2.72 -14.87
C CYS A 219 13.32 -2.37 -15.74
N LEU A 220 13.10 -2.08 -17.02
CA LEU A 220 14.19 -1.74 -17.93
C LEU A 220 14.95 -0.49 -17.47
N PHE A 221 14.25 0.58 -17.10
CA PHE A 221 14.90 1.80 -16.59
C PHE A 221 15.61 1.55 -15.26
N ALA A 222 14.99 0.82 -14.33
CA ALA A 222 15.65 0.46 -13.08
C ALA A 222 16.93 -0.36 -13.32
N ALA A 223 16.93 -1.29 -14.28
CA ALA A 223 18.11 -2.07 -14.65
C ALA A 223 19.23 -1.20 -15.26
N GLN A 224 18.87 -0.20 -16.07
CA GLN A 224 19.83 0.77 -16.63
C GLN A 224 20.46 1.62 -15.53
N ASP A 225 19.68 2.12 -14.58
CA ASP A 225 20.19 2.91 -13.44
C ASP A 225 21.11 2.06 -12.54
N LEU A 226 20.73 0.80 -12.27
CA LEU A 226 21.51 -0.13 -11.46
C LEU A 226 22.85 -0.50 -12.12
N ARG A 227 22.90 -0.56 -13.46
CA ARG A 227 24.13 -0.83 -14.21
C ARG A 227 25.18 0.27 -14.01
N GLU A 228 24.77 1.52 -13.86
CA GLU A 228 25.68 2.67 -13.68
C GLU A 228 26.34 2.72 -12.29
N LEU A 229 25.85 1.91 -11.35
CA LEU A 229 26.34 1.88 -9.97
C LEU A 229 27.70 1.18 -9.87
N ARG A 230 28.54 1.70 -8.96
CA ARG A 230 29.82 1.08 -8.58
C ARG A 230 29.62 0.02 -7.51
N TRP A 231 29.23 -1.17 -7.94
CA TRP A 231 29.06 -2.33 -7.06
C TRP A 231 30.34 -2.67 -6.30
N ALA A 232 30.19 -3.02 -5.02
CA ALA A 232 31.31 -3.51 -4.22
C ALA A 232 31.83 -4.85 -4.78
N PRO A 233 33.15 -5.11 -4.74
CA PRO A 233 33.77 -6.24 -5.43
C PRO A 233 33.33 -7.61 -4.88
N ASP A 234 32.81 -7.64 -3.65
CA ASP A 234 32.32 -8.81 -2.95
C ASP A 234 30.82 -9.07 -3.16
N VAL A 235 30.11 -8.19 -3.88
CA VAL A 235 28.67 -8.32 -4.15
C VAL A 235 28.45 -9.10 -5.45
N ARG A 236 27.71 -10.20 -5.34
CA ARG A 236 27.26 -11.00 -6.48
C ARG A 236 25.86 -10.58 -6.91
N ILE A 237 25.73 -10.12 -8.15
CA ILE A 237 24.47 -9.65 -8.71
C ILE A 237 23.81 -10.81 -9.47
N VAL A 238 22.52 -11.04 -9.24
CA VAL A 238 21.73 -12.10 -9.90
C VAL A 238 20.41 -11.53 -10.38
N GLY A 239 20.08 -11.76 -11.65
CA GLY A 239 18.78 -11.41 -12.23
C GLY A 239 17.79 -12.57 -12.13
N VAL A 240 16.54 -12.28 -11.80
CA VAL A 240 15.45 -13.25 -11.69
C VAL A 240 14.25 -12.74 -12.49
N PRO A 241 14.00 -13.27 -13.70
CA PRO A 241 12.81 -12.92 -14.46
C PRO A 241 11.58 -13.47 -13.73
N THR A 242 10.61 -12.61 -13.43
CA THR A 242 9.39 -12.99 -12.73
C THR A 242 8.32 -13.53 -13.66
N GLU A 243 8.33 -13.05 -14.89
CA GLU A 243 7.44 -13.43 -15.99
C GLU A 243 8.29 -13.65 -17.26
N ARG A 244 7.77 -14.45 -18.20
CA ARG A 244 8.36 -14.73 -19.53
C ARG A 244 9.90 -14.88 -19.52
N PRO A 245 10.46 -15.85 -18.76
CA PRO A 245 11.90 -16.03 -18.59
C PRO A 245 12.67 -16.20 -19.92
N GLU A 246 12.00 -16.66 -20.98
CA GLU A 246 12.55 -16.74 -22.33
C GLU A 246 12.99 -15.39 -22.93
N LEU A 247 12.44 -14.26 -22.45
CA LEU A 247 12.79 -12.91 -22.90
C LEU A 247 13.89 -12.25 -22.05
N ALA A 248 14.31 -12.88 -20.94
CA ALA A 248 15.23 -12.28 -19.98
C ALA A 248 16.58 -11.89 -20.60
N GLY A 249 17.08 -12.68 -21.55
CA GLY A 249 18.33 -12.36 -22.27
C GLY A 249 18.22 -11.07 -23.09
N GLN A 250 17.12 -10.90 -23.82
CA GLN A 250 16.87 -9.69 -24.63
C GLN A 250 16.69 -8.45 -23.74
N PHE A 251 16.01 -8.61 -22.60
CA PHE A 251 15.88 -7.55 -21.60
C PHE A 251 17.24 -7.07 -21.09
N LEU A 252 18.13 -8.00 -20.70
CA LEU A 252 19.46 -7.67 -20.20
C LEU A 252 20.34 -7.02 -21.27
N GLU A 253 20.21 -7.48 -22.52
CA GLU A 253 20.88 -6.86 -23.67
C GLU A 253 20.40 -5.41 -23.88
N ALA A 254 19.08 -5.16 -23.82
CA ALA A 254 18.49 -3.83 -23.94
C ALA A 254 18.84 -2.91 -22.75
N ALA A 255 18.95 -3.46 -21.54
CA ALA A 255 19.48 -2.73 -20.38
C ALA A 255 20.99 -2.47 -20.49
N GLY A 256 21.68 -3.19 -21.38
CA GLY A 256 23.14 -3.24 -21.47
C GLY A 256 23.80 -3.80 -20.21
N TRP A 257 23.09 -4.63 -19.45
CA TRP A 257 23.53 -5.15 -18.16
C TRP A 257 23.81 -6.64 -18.23
N SER A 258 25.07 -7.05 -18.11
CA SER A 258 25.46 -8.45 -18.18
C SER A 258 25.56 -9.07 -16.78
N ILE A 259 24.46 -9.63 -16.30
CA ILE A 259 24.38 -10.34 -15.02
C ILE A 259 23.87 -11.77 -15.21
N PRO A 260 24.30 -12.73 -14.36
CA PRO A 260 23.82 -14.09 -14.46
C PRO A 260 22.34 -14.19 -14.04
N LEU A 261 21.61 -15.06 -14.72
CA LEU A 261 20.19 -15.29 -14.48
C LEU A 261 19.95 -16.52 -13.58
N SER A 262 18.90 -16.46 -12.80
CA SER A 262 18.38 -17.56 -11.99
C SER A 262 16.93 -17.90 -12.38
N PRO A 263 16.60 -19.19 -12.60
CA PRO A 263 15.22 -19.62 -12.87
C PRO A 263 14.38 -19.81 -11.60
N ASP A 264 14.96 -19.63 -10.40
CA ASP A 264 14.37 -20.03 -9.11
C ASP A 264 13.31 -19.04 -8.57
N VAL A 265 12.53 -18.40 -9.45
CA VAL A 265 11.53 -17.40 -9.07
C VAL A 265 10.54 -17.92 -8.03
N GLN A 266 10.06 -19.15 -8.17
CA GLN A 266 9.06 -19.75 -7.27
C GLN A 266 9.64 -19.97 -5.86
N LYS A 267 10.89 -20.45 -5.79
CA LYS A 267 11.62 -20.67 -4.54
C LYS A 267 11.87 -19.34 -3.82
N LEU A 268 12.23 -18.30 -4.57
CA LEU A 268 12.47 -16.98 -4.03
C LEU A 268 11.17 -16.27 -3.63
N ARG A 269 10.09 -16.42 -4.40
CA ARG A 269 8.77 -15.84 -4.08
C ARG A 269 8.17 -16.43 -2.81
N ALA A 270 8.39 -17.71 -2.54
CA ALA A 270 8.00 -18.37 -1.29
C ALA A 270 8.70 -17.78 -0.05
N VAL A 271 9.87 -17.17 -0.23
CA VAL A 271 10.60 -16.50 0.85
C VAL A 271 10.25 -15.02 0.88
N TYR A 272 10.40 -14.28 -0.21
CA TYR A 272 10.40 -12.80 -0.19
C TYR A 272 9.03 -12.15 -0.36
N HIS A 273 7.97 -12.88 -0.75
CA HIS A 273 6.62 -12.34 -0.93
C HIS A 273 6.61 -10.96 -1.62
N PHE A 274 7.34 -10.83 -2.74
CA PHE A 274 7.30 -9.63 -3.56
C PHE A 274 6.05 -9.65 -4.45
N GLY A 275 5.46 -8.47 -4.64
CA GLY A 275 4.31 -8.25 -5.52
C GLY A 275 4.80 -8.04 -6.95
N ASP A 276 4.57 -6.83 -7.47
CA ASP A 276 4.92 -6.48 -8.84
C ASP A 276 6.38 -6.00 -8.94
N PRO A 277 7.14 -6.43 -9.97
CA PRO A 277 8.49 -5.92 -10.23
C PRO A 277 8.46 -4.48 -10.79
N PRO A 278 9.56 -3.71 -10.69
CA PRO A 278 10.89 -4.13 -10.24
C PRO A 278 10.99 -4.27 -8.72
N TYR A 279 11.67 -5.32 -8.28
CA TYR A 279 11.93 -5.58 -6.85
C TYR A 279 13.36 -6.10 -6.68
N ALA A 280 14.04 -5.78 -5.58
CA ALA A 280 15.34 -6.37 -5.30
C ALA A 280 15.56 -6.67 -3.82
N VAL A 281 16.48 -7.59 -3.56
CA VAL A 281 16.85 -8.00 -2.20
C VAL A 281 18.36 -8.02 -2.09
N GLY A 282 18.88 -7.36 -1.05
CA GLY A 282 20.26 -7.50 -0.61
C GLY A 282 20.35 -8.58 0.46
N ILE A 283 21.25 -9.55 0.27
CA ILE A 283 21.49 -10.66 1.20
C ILE A 283 22.93 -10.57 1.69
N VAL A 284 23.14 -10.77 2.99
CA VAL A 284 24.44 -10.90 3.64
C VAL A 284 24.41 -12.15 4.51
N ASP A 285 25.27 -13.12 4.20
CA ASP A 285 25.47 -14.36 4.96
C ASP A 285 24.14 -15.08 5.29
N GLY A 286 23.33 -15.31 4.26
CA GLY A 286 22.06 -16.02 4.37
C GLY A 286 20.90 -15.20 4.95
N ARG A 287 21.11 -13.92 5.29
CA ARG A 287 20.07 -13.04 5.84
C ARG A 287 19.80 -11.86 4.93
N THR A 288 18.53 -11.46 4.89
CA THR A 288 18.10 -10.27 4.15
C THR A 288 18.62 -9.03 4.86
N ALA A 289 19.49 -8.27 4.21
CA ALA A 289 19.98 -7.00 4.72
C ALA A 289 19.00 -5.87 4.42
N PHE A 290 18.38 -5.88 3.23
CA PHE A 290 17.36 -4.92 2.81
C PHE A 290 16.53 -5.46 1.64
N GLU A 291 15.37 -4.84 1.43
CA GLU A 291 14.51 -5.02 0.27
C GLU A 291 14.31 -3.67 -0.42
N LEU A 292 14.37 -3.66 -1.75
CA LEU A 292 14.11 -2.50 -2.60
C LEU A 292 12.84 -2.73 -3.39
N ARG A 293 11.86 -1.85 -3.19
CA ARG A 293 10.56 -1.83 -3.88
C ARG A 293 10.39 -0.60 -4.77
N SER A 294 11.24 0.41 -4.60
CA SER A 294 11.21 1.63 -5.40
C SER A 294 12.63 1.92 -5.89
N PHE A 295 12.73 2.11 -7.20
CA PHE A 295 13.97 2.37 -7.93
C PHE A 295 14.05 3.81 -8.44
N GLU A 296 13.06 4.65 -8.10
CA GLU A 296 13.00 6.03 -8.57
C GLU A 296 13.93 6.96 -7.76
N GLY A 297 14.61 7.85 -8.49
CA GLY A 297 15.50 8.85 -7.92
C GLY A 297 16.67 8.25 -7.13
N ASP A 298 17.14 8.96 -6.11
CA ASP A 298 18.31 8.54 -5.32
C ASP A 298 18.00 7.44 -4.27
N ASN A 299 16.75 6.96 -4.19
CA ASN A 299 16.35 6.08 -3.08
C ASN A 299 17.08 4.74 -3.10
N ALA A 300 17.06 4.05 -4.24
CA ALA A 300 17.77 2.78 -4.40
C ALA A 300 19.27 2.95 -4.14
N ARG A 301 19.88 4.00 -4.69
CA ARG A 301 21.30 4.32 -4.49
C ARG A 301 21.63 4.56 -3.02
N ARG A 302 20.80 5.31 -2.30
CA ARG A 302 21.00 5.60 -0.87
C ARG A 302 20.99 4.33 -0.02
N VAL A 303 20.00 3.46 -0.22
CA VAL A 303 19.90 2.17 0.50
C VAL A 303 21.12 1.30 0.18
N LEU A 304 21.52 1.21 -1.09
CA LEU A 304 22.69 0.44 -1.50
C LEU A 304 23.99 0.95 -0.87
N ILE A 305 24.14 2.27 -0.72
CA ILE A 305 25.29 2.88 -0.03
C ILE A 305 25.25 2.60 1.48
N GLU A 306 24.09 2.78 2.11
CA GLU A 306 23.90 2.57 3.55
C GLU A 306 24.27 1.13 3.95
N HIS A 307 23.91 0.16 3.12
CA HIS A 307 24.25 -1.26 3.32
C HIS A 307 25.58 -1.67 2.69
N SER A 308 26.41 -0.73 2.23
CA SER A 308 27.74 -0.95 1.64
C SER A 308 27.76 -1.81 0.36
N PHE A 309 26.65 -1.95 -0.35
CA PHE A 309 26.55 -2.73 -1.60
C PHE A 309 27.13 -1.96 -2.80
N VAL A 310 27.13 -0.63 -2.72
CA VAL A 310 27.66 0.28 -3.73
C VAL A 310 28.58 1.30 -3.06
N ALA A 311 29.69 1.65 -3.71
CA ALA A 311 30.63 2.64 -3.21
C ALA A 311 30.08 4.07 -3.28
N GLN A 312 30.46 4.93 -2.33
CA GLN A 312 30.19 6.37 -2.42
C GLN A 312 31.05 7.01 -3.52
N GLY A 313 30.44 7.35 -4.66
CA GLY A 313 31.09 8.09 -5.73
C GLY A 313 30.09 8.51 -6.82
N PRO A 314 30.37 9.56 -7.61
CA PRO A 314 29.52 9.95 -8.73
C PRO A 314 29.37 8.80 -9.74
N PRO A 315 28.25 8.73 -10.49
CA PRO A 315 28.01 7.69 -11.49
C PRO A 315 29.21 7.58 -12.43
N VAL A 316 29.49 6.36 -12.91
CA VAL A 316 30.51 6.13 -13.92
C VAL A 316 30.00 6.74 -15.22
N ASN A 317 30.56 7.87 -15.66
CA ASN A 317 30.28 8.38 -17.01
C ASN A 317 30.67 7.30 -18.03
N PRO A 318 29.81 7.01 -19.02
CA PRO A 318 30.02 5.94 -20.00
C PRO A 318 31.30 6.09 -20.82
#